data_AF-A0A976NY41-F1
#
_entry.id   AF-A0A976NY41-F1
#
_cell.length_a   1.000
_cell.length_b   1.000
_cell.length_c   1.000
_cell.angle_alpha   90.00
_cell.angle_beta   90.00
_cell.angle_gamma   90.00
#
_symmetry.space_group_name_H-M   'P 1'
#
loop_
_entity.id
_entity.type
_entity.pdbx_description
1 polymer ?
#
loop_
_entity_poly.entity_id
_entity_poly.type
_entity_poly.pdbx_seq_one_letter_code
_entity_poly.pdbx_strand_id
1 'polypeptide(L)'
;MHRISLFLLKSQSSIINYLAKKRLKTGRPRVVLTTHFLEIFRFNLLEAELIVDQPNLQAKDEFPEGSPDRARIVCTIMASTAQHDSHSATSNVVPLYEMRHGISSHSNALMCAAKCGIPEEMVERAQKVMDYVKRGEPIPTRQMFEGPSPEEQLSAFFASIDDWHAAGDDIVSKFLTMARVGTQ
;
A
#
# COMPACT_ATOMS: atom_id res chain seq x y z
N MET A 1 -14.26 -2.09 -3.70
CA MET A 1 -13.02 -2.50 -2.99
C MET A 1 -13.05 -2.25 -1.48
N HIS A 2 -13.42 -1.06 -0.98
CA HIS A 2 -13.36 -0.75 0.47
C HIS A 2 -14.06 -1.74 1.42
N ARG A 3 -15.23 -2.29 1.04
CA ARG A 3 -15.97 -3.24 1.89
C ARG A 3 -15.25 -4.57 2.12
N ILE A 4 -14.52 -5.06 1.11
CA ILE A 4 -13.80 -6.34 1.19
C ILE A 4 -12.56 -6.20 2.08
N SER A 5 -11.78 -5.13 1.89
CA SER A 5 -10.60 -4.85 2.73
C SER A 5 -10.97 -4.68 4.20
N LEU A 6 -12.07 -3.95 4.49
CA LEU A 6 -12.55 -3.78 5.87
C LEU A 6 -13.04 -5.08 6.49
N PHE A 7 -13.70 -5.94 5.70
CA PHE A 7 -14.14 -7.26 6.16
C PHE A 7 -12.95 -8.15 6.53
N LEU A 8 -11.94 -8.24 5.66
CA LEU A 8 -10.72 -9.01 5.90
C LEU A 8 -9.98 -8.50 7.14
N LEU A 9 -9.87 -7.18 7.29
CA LEU A 9 -9.23 -6.56 8.44
C LEU A 9 -9.91 -6.95 9.77
N LYS A 10 -11.24 -6.85 9.81
CA LYS A 10 -12.05 -7.23 10.99
C LYS A 10 -12.00 -8.73 11.26
N SER A 11 -12.02 -9.55 10.20
CA SER A 11 -11.90 -11.00 10.33
C SER A 11 -10.56 -11.37 10.96
N GLN A 12 -9.46 -10.77 10.49
CA GLN A 12 -8.14 -11.03 11.03
C GLN A 12 -7.99 -10.56 12.48
N SER A 13 -8.45 -9.35 12.83
CA SER A 13 -8.39 -8.87 14.21
C SER A 13 -9.23 -9.73 15.16
N SER A 14 -10.40 -10.19 14.71
CA SER A 14 -11.24 -11.12 15.48
C SER A 14 -10.53 -12.45 15.77
N ILE A 15 -9.85 -13.03 14.77
CA ILE A 15 -9.06 -14.26 14.94
C ILE A 15 -7.92 -14.04 15.93
N ILE A 16 -7.18 -12.94 15.79
CA ILE A 16 -6.07 -12.62 16.70
C ILE A 16 -6.57 -12.47 18.14
N ASN A 17 -7.65 -11.72 18.35
CA ASN A 17 -8.26 -11.53 19.68
C ASN A 17 -8.78 -12.85 20.25
N TYR A 18 -9.41 -13.69 19.44
CA TYR A 18 -9.86 -15.02 19.85
C TYR A 18 -8.69 -15.88 20.32
N LEU A 19 -7.62 -15.97 19.51
CA LEU A 19 -6.45 -16.80 19.82
C LEU A 19 -5.71 -16.27 21.07
N ALA A 20 -5.60 -14.96 21.22
CA ALA A 20 -4.95 -14.35 22.38
C ALA A 20 -5.71 -14.62 23.70
N LYS A 21 -7.05 -14.68 23.64
CA LYS A 21 -7.91 -14.91 24.82
C LYS A 21 -8.22 -16.38 25.08
N LYS A 22 -8.12 -17.25 24.06
CA LYS A 22 -8.53 -18.66 24.17
C LYS A 22 -7.65 -19.41 25.16
N ARG A 23 -8.27 -19.92 26.22
CA ARG A 23 -7.66 -20.91 27.12
C ARG A 23 -8.08 -22.32 26.70
N LEU A 24 -7.09 -23.19 26.51
CA LEU A 24 -7.26 -24.64 26.33
C LEU A 24 -6.95 -25.34 27.66
N LYS A 25 -7.29 -26.63 27.78
CA LYS A 25 -7.05 -27.43 28.99
C LYS A 25 -5.57 -27.45 29.41
N THR A 26 -4.65 -27.30 28.45
CA THR A 26 -3.20 -27.31 28.63
C THR A 26 -2.57 -25.91 28.70
N GLY A 27 -3.38 -24.85 28.77
CA GLY A 27 -2.91 -23.46 28.77
C GLY A 27 -3.36 -22.68 27.52
N ARG A 28 -2.68 -21.57 27.20
CA ARG A 28 -2.99 -20.75 26.02
C ARG A 28 -2.15 -21.21 24.81
N PRO A 29 -2.69 -21.17 23.59
CA PRO A 29 -1.93 -21.50 22.39
C PRO A 29 -0.80 -20.48 22.17
N ARG A 30 0.38 -20.97 21.79
CA ARG A 30 1.48 -20.12 21.29
C ARG A 30 1.31 -20.01 19.78
N VAL A 31 1.06 -18.81 19.27
CA VAL A 31 0.77 -18.56 17.85
C VAL A 31 1.74 -17.52 17.31
N VAL A 32 2.33 -17.81 16.15
CA VAL A 32 3.06 -16.83 15.35
C VAL A 32 2.21 -16.51 14.14
N LEU A 33 1.95 -15.23 13.91
CA LEU A 33 1.16 -14.76 12.78
C LEU A 33 1.89 -13.63 12.07
N THR A 34 2.00 -13.74 10.76
CA THR A 34 2.52 -12.67 9.89
C THR A 34 1.35 -11.99 9.20
N THR A 35 1.37 -10.65 9.14
CA THR A 35 0.35 -9.89 8.44
C THR A 35 0.93 -8.70 7.70
N HIS A 36 0.29 -8.33 6.58
CA HIS A 36 0.55 -7.08 5.87
C HIS A 36 -0.47 -5.98 6.22
N PHE A 37 -1.49 -6.30 7.02
CA PHE A 37 -2.54 -5.35 7.43
C PHE A 37 -2.10 -4.53 8.64
N LEU A 38 -1.29 -3.49 8.40
CA LEU A 38 -0.85 -2.56 9.44
C LEU A 38 -2.00 -1.75 10.04
N GLU A 39 -3.13 -1.67 9.34
CA GLU A 39 -4.35 -1.01 9.77
C GLU A 39 -4.93 -1.60 11.07
N ILE A 40 -4.64 -2.86 11.39
CA ILE A 40 -5.05 -3.49 12.65
C ILE A 40 -4.51 -2.70 13.85
N PHE A 41 -3.28 -2.21 13.74
CA PHE A 41 -2.64 -1.40 14.76
C PHE A 41 -3.11 0.05 14.71
N ARG A 42 -3.21 0.64 13.51
CA ARG A 42 -3.65 2.04 13.35
C ARG A 42 -5.06 2.29 13.86
N PHE A 43 -5.95 1.31 13.74
CA PHE A 43 -7.34 1.39 14.21
C PHE A 43 -7.56 0.77 15.60
N ASN A 44 -6.49 0.39 16.31
CA ASN A 44 -6.57 -0.20 17.65
C ASN A 44 -7.57 -1.37 17.74
N LEU A 45 -7.55 -2.28 16.76
CA LEU A 45 -8.51 -3.40 16.69
C LEU A 45 -8.13 -4.59 17.59
N LEU A 46 -7.00 -4.50 18.29
CA LEU A 46 -6.51 -5.54 19.19
C LEU A 46 -6.96 -5.24 20.62
N GLU A 47 -7.68 -6.19 21.22
CA GLU A 47 -8.20 -6.08 22.59
C GLU A 47 -7.22 -6.63 23.63
N ALA A 48 -6.22 -7.39 23.20
CA ALA A 48 -5.17 -7.91 24.06
C ALA A 48 -4.10 -6.84 24.33
N GLU A 49 -3.41 -6.97 25.45
CA GLU A 49 -2.35 -6.05 25.86
C GLU A 49 -1.17 -6.19 24.89
N LEU A 50 -0.90 -5.12 24.16
CA LEU A 50 0.15 -5.02 23.16
C LEU A 50 1.47 -4.72 23.87
N ILE A 51 2.45 -5.59 23.70
CA ILE A 51 3.80 -5.39 24.23
C ILE A 51 4.68 -4.89 23.06
N VAL A 52 5.03 -3.62 23.13
CA VAL A 52 6.00 -2.96 22.25
C VAL A 52 7.12 -2.46 23.15
N ASP A 53 8.35 -2.92 22.92
CA ASP A 53 9.50 -2.40 23.65
C ASP A 53 9.64 -0.90 23.34
N GLN A 54 9.40 -0.06 24.34
CA GLN A 54 9.68 1.37 24.27
C GLN A 54 11.17 1.60 24.55
N PRO A 55 11.89 2.40 23.75
CA PRO A 55 13.30 2.69 23.99
C PRO A 55 13.59 3.56 25.24
N ASN A 56 12.57 3.99 26.00
CA ASN A 56 12.72 4.89 27.15
C ASN A 56 12.45 4.27 28.53
N LEU A 57 12.31 2.95 28.65
CA LEU A 57 12.36 2.29 29.96
C LEU A 57 13.78 1.76 30.20
N GLN A 58 14.71 2.67 30.43
CA GLN A 58 15.95 2.31 31.09
C GLN A 58 15.62 1.84 32.52
N ALA A 59 16.10 0.64 32.83
CA ALA A 59 16.51 0.21 34.15
C ALA A 59 15.50 0.44 35.28
N LYS A 60 14.44 -0.37 35.29
CA LYS A 60 14.08 -1.07 36.52
C LYS A 60 13.82 -2.53 36.16
N ASP A 61 14.85 -3.33 36.38
CA ASP A 61 14.75 -4.76 36.59
C ASP A 61 13.76 -5.00 37.75
N GLU A 62 12.49 -5.10 37.39
CA GLU A 62 11.41 -5.67 38.17
C GLU A 62 10.25 -5.86 37.19
N PHE A 63 10.32 -6.93 36.39
CA PHE A 63 9.10 -7.54 35.89
C PHE A 63 8.24 -7.84 37.12
N PRO A 64 7.03 -7.27 37.27
CA PRO A 64 6.14 -7.70 38.32
C PRO A 64 5.80 -9.16 38.03
N GLU A 65 6.38 -10.06 38.80
CA GLU A 65 5.86 -11.40 38.97
C GLU A 65 4.37 -11.29 39.32
N GLY A 66 3.53 -11.90 38.48
CA GLY A 66 2.14 -12.17 38.84
C GLY A 66 1.11 -11.10 38.51
N SER A 67 0.73 -10.98 37.23
CA SER A 67 -0.72 -10.95 36.92
C SER A 67 -1.04 -12.10 35.93
N PRO A 68 -1.74 -13.16 36.37
CA PRO A 68 -1.76 -14.44 35.66
C PRO A 68 -2.79 -14.53 34.52
N ASP A 69 -3.37 -13.41 34.04
CA ASP A 69 -4.52 -13.50 33.12
C ASP A 69 -4.64 -12.47 32.00
N ARG A 70 -3.65 -11.60 31.76
CA ARG A 70 -3.75 -10.71 30.59
C ARG A 70 -3.35 -11.42 29.30
N ALA A 71 -4.24 -11.42 28.30
CA ALA A 71 -3.90 -11.83 26.94
C ALA A 71 -2.83 -10.88 26.40
N ARG A 72 -1.71 -11.41 25.93
CA ARG A 72 -0.54 -10.63 25.50
C ARG A 72 -0.29 -10.86 24.01
N ILE A 73 -0.07 -9.78 23.27
CA ILE A 73 0.37 -9.81 21.89
C ILE A 73 1.74 -9.15 21.83
N VAL A 74 2.74 -9.88 21.34
CA VAL A 74 4.08 -9.37 21.09
C VAL A 74 4.20 -9.06 19.60
N CYS A 75 4.49 -7.82 19.27
CA CYS A 75 4.68 -7.39 17.88
C CYS A 75 6.16 -7.29 17.56
N THR A 76 6.53 -7.88 16.43
CA THR A 76 7.90 -7.88 15.93
C THR A 76 7.93 -7.51 14.45
N ILE A 77 8.99 -6.82 14.05
CA ILE A 77 9.27 -6.39 12.69
C ILE A 77 10.61 -6.95 12.23
N MET A 78 10.72 -7.21 10.93
CA MET A 78 12.01 -7.47 10.29
C MET A 78 12.78 -6.16 10.18
N ALA A 79 13.94 -6.08 10.84
CA ALA A 79 14.79 -4.91 10.82
C ALA A 79 15.39 -4.67 9.43
N SER A 80 15.49 -3.40 9.07
CA SER A 80 16.16 -2.94 7.86
C SER A 80 16.90 -1.64 8.13
N THR A 81 17.81 -1.26 7.23
CA THR A 81 18.57 0.00 7.32
C THR A 81 17.78 1.25 6.95
N ALA A 82 16.46 1.15 6.75
CA ALA A 82 15.62 2.28 6.37
C ALA A 82 15.64 3.36 7.46
N GLN A 83 16.14 4.55 7.14
CA GLN A 83 16.03 5.70 8.02
C GLN A 83 14.57 6.13 8.12
N HIS A 84 14.14 6.44 9.34
CA HIS A 84 12.74 6.63 9.73
C HIS A 84 12.06 7.85 9.08
N ASP A 85 12.84 8.75 8.44
CA ASP A 85 12.35 10.06 7.98
C ASP A 85 12.61 10.36 6.49
N SER A 86 13.31 9.48 5.75
CA SER A 86 13.58 9.67 4.33
C SER A 86 12.72 8.73 3.49
N HIS A 87 11.47 9.14 3.23
CA HIS A 87 10.54 8.47 2.30
C HIS A 87 10.96 8.56 0.82
N SER A 88 12.24 8.81 0.55
CA SER A 88 12.75 8.86 -0.80
C SER A 88 12.85 7.45 -1.36
N ALA A 89 12.20 7.22 -2.51
CA ALA A 89 12.28 5.98 -3.28
C ALA A 89 13.73 5.61 -3.68
N THR A 90 14.66 6.56 -3.57
CA THR A 90 16.08 6.40 -3.88
C THR A 90 16.94 5.94 -2.70
N SER A 91 16.37 5.78 -1.49
CA SER A 91 17.16 5.34 -0.33
C SER A 91 17.51 3.84 -0.39
N ASN A 92 18.77 3.51 -0.09
CA ASN A 92 19.24 2.13 -0.08
C ASN A 92 18.81 1.40 1.19
N VAL A 93 17.67 0.71 1.11
CA VAL A 93 17.21 -0.16 2.19
C VAL A 93 17.75 -1.57 2.01
N VAL A 94 18.45 -2.04 3.04
CA VAL A 94 19.04 -3.36 3.13
C VAL A 94 18.34 -4.12 4.26
N PRO A 95 17.80 -5.32 4.00
CA PRO A 95 17.25 -6.17 5.06
C PRO A 95 18.39 -6.64 5.98
N LEU A 96 18.19 -6.51 7.29
CA LEU A 96 19.16 -7.00 8.30
C LEU A 96 18.86 -8.44 8.74
N TYR A 97 17.72 -8.99 8.32
CA TYR A 97 17.25 -10.34 8.66
C TYR A 97 17.13 -10.62 10.17
N GLU A 98 16.97 -9.56 10.96
CA GLU A 98 16.83 -9.61 12.42
C GLU A 98 15.39 -9.25 12.80
N MET A 99 14.77 -10.03 13.70
CA MET A 99 13.46 -9.69 14.27
C MET A 99 13.65 -8.75 15.46
N ARG A 100 13.00 -7.59 15.44
CA ARG A 100 12.99 -6.62 16.55
C ARG A 100 11.58 -6.38 17.05
N HIS A 101 11.41 -6.16 18.34
CA HIS A 101 10.11 -5.74 18.86
C HIS A 101 9.71 -4.38 18.29
N GLY A 102 8.46 -4.24 17.88
CA GLY A 102 7.99 -3.04 17.21
C GLY A 102 6.74 -3.27 16.36
N ILE A 103 6.14 -2.16 15.95
CA ILE A 103 5.14 -2.11 14.88
C ILE A 103 5.73 -1.29 13.75
N SER A 104 5.62 -1.82 12.53
CA SER A 104 6.08 -1.09 11.35
C SER A 104 5.09 0.05 11.03
N SER A 105 5.62 1.26 10.83
CA SER A 105 4.83 2.43 10.44
C SER A 105 4.63 2.53 8.92
N HIS A 106 5.50 1.88 8.12
CA HIS A 106 5.53 1.97 6.67
C HIS A 106 5.96 0.67 5.98
N SER A 107 5.52 0.47 4.74
CA SER A 107 5.95 -0.66 3.91
C SER A 107 7.20 -0.30 3.10
N ASN A 108 8.13 -1.24 2.97
CA ASN A 108 9.29 -1.09 2.09
C ASN A 108 8.98 -1.42 0.60
N ALA A 109 7.71 -1.70 0.28
CA ALA A 109 7.30 -2.18 -1.04
C ALA A 109 7.71 -1.25 -2.20
N LEU A 110 7.63 0.08 -2.02
CA LEU A 110 7.99 1.03 -3.08
C LEU A 110 9.49 1.03 -3.39
N MET A 111 10.34 0.86 -2.37
CA MET A 111 11.78 0.72 -2.55
C MET A 111 12.13 -0.60 -3.22
N CYS A 112 11.43 -1.69 -2.87
CA CYS A 112 11.56 -2.96 -3.57
C CYS A 112 11.15 -2.83 -5.04
N ALA A 113 10.05 -2.13 -5.33
CA ALA A 113 9.59 -1.89 -6.69
C ALA A 113 10.63 -1.12 -7.52
N ALA A 114 11.18 -0.03 -6.98
CA ALA A 114 12.23 0.76 -7.63
C ALA A 114 13.46 -0.10 -7.95
N LYS A 115 13.94 -0.91 -6.99
CA LYS A 115 15.08 -1.82 -7.19
C LYS A 115 14.82 -2.92 -8.23
N CYS A 116 13.56 -3.30 -8.43
CA CYS A 116 13.15 -4.26 -9.45
C CYS A 116 12.96 -3.63 -10.85
N GLY A 117 13.33 -2.36 -11.05
CA GLY A 117 13.27 -1.69 -12.34
C GLY A 117 11.89 -1.14 -12.70
N ILE A 118 11.00 -0.96 -11.73
CA ILE A 118 9.75 -0.22 -11.96
C ILE A 118 10.08 1.26 -12.23
N PRO A 119 9.50 1.89 -13.28
CA PRO A 119 9.77 3.29 -13.61
C PRO A 119 9.57 4.24 -12.43
N GLU A 120 10.47 5.19 -12.26
CA GLU A 120 10.46 6.15 -11.14
C GLU A 120 9.14 6.92 -11.06
N GLU A 121 8.61 7.38 -12.20
CA GLU A 121 7.30 8.04 -12.29
C GLU A 121 6.14 7.22 -11.69
N MET A 122 6.19 5.88 -11.82
CA MET A 122 5.19 4.98 -11.27
C MET A 122 5.35 4.82 -9.76
N VAL A 123 6.60 4.76 -9.28
CA VAL A 123 6.91 4.68 -7.85
C VAL A 123 6.50 5.97 -7.14
N GLU A 124 6.84 7.14 -7.71
CA GLU A 124 6.41 8.44 -7.20
C GLU A 124 4.89 8.58 -7.18
N ARG A 125 4.22 8.13 -8.25
CA ARG A 125 2.76 8.16 -8.31
C ARG A 125 2.15 7.28 -7.22
N ALA A 126 2.68 6.07 -7.02
CA ALA A 126 2.22 5.16 -5.98
C ALA A 126 2.43 5.76 -4.58
N GLN A 127 3.57 6.41 -4.33
CA GLN A 127 3.82 7.16 -3.09
C GLN A 127 2.75 8.24 -2.87
N LYS A 128 2.47 9.07 -3.89
CA LYS A 128 1.40 10.09 -3.82
C LYS A 128 0.04 9.47 -3.49
N VAL A 129 -0.34 8.37 -4.16
CA VAL A 129 -1.59 7.63 -3.87
C VAL A 129 -1.64 7.18 -2.41
N MET A 130 -0.57 6.58 -1.90
CA MET A 130 -0.51 6.14 -0.51
C MET A 130 -0.70 7.30 0.46
N ASP A 131 -0.14 8.48 0.16
CA ASP A 131 -0.27 9.66 1.02
C ASP A 131 -1.68 10.27 0.98
N TYR A 132 -2.36 10.27 -0.18
CA TYR A 132 -3.79 10.60 -0.26
C TYR A 132 -4.65 9.65 0.58
N VAL A 133 -4.39 8.34 0.49
CA VAL A 133 -5.11 7.33 1.28
C VAL A 133 -4.88 7.53 2.78
N LYS A 134 -3.65 7.82 3.21
CA LYS A 134 -3.34 8.11 4.62
C LYS A 134 -4.09 9.34 5.13
N ARG A 135 -4.24 10.39 4.30
CA ARG A 135 -4.97 11.62 4.65
C ARG A 135 -6.49 11.48 4.51
N GLY A 136 -6.99 10.38 3.94
CA GLY A 136 -8.43 10.21 3.66
C GLY A 136 -8.92 11.11 2.53
N GLU A 137 -8.02 11.60 1.69
CA GLU A 137 -8.34 12.49 0.58
C GLU A 137 -8.64 11.70 -0.70
N PRO A 138 -9.47 12.25 -1.61
CA PRO A 138 -9.71 11.64 -2.90
C PRO A 138 -8.41 11.57 -3.72
N ILE A 139 -8.13 10.41 -4.29
CA ILE A 139 -6.96 10.20 -5.14
C ILE A 139 -7.23 10.93 -6.48
N PRO A 140 -6.37 11.88 -6.89
CA PRO A 140 -6.52 12.55 -8.18
C PRO A 140 -6.49 11.52 -9.32
N THR A 141 -7.30 11.71 -10.36
CA THR A 141 -7.24 10.86 -11.55
C THR A 141 -5.85 10.98 -12.19
N ARG A 142 -5.31 9.88 -12.73
CA ARG A 142 -4.05 9.92 -13.47
C ARG A 142 -4.24 10.86 -14.66
N GLN A 143 -3.58 12.02 -14.66
CA GLN A 143 -3.34 12.76 -15.89
C GLN A 143 -2.49 11.84 -16.76
N MET A 144 -3.13 11.13 -17.70
CA MET A 144 -2.39 10.65 -18.86
C MET A 144 -1.80 11.89 -19.49
N PHE A 145 -0.52 11.84 -19.89
CA PHE A 145 0.05 12.87 -20.75
C PHE A 145 -0.97 13.16 -21.84
N GLU A 146 -1.45 14.40 -21.88
CA GLU A 146 -2.34 14.92 -22.92
C GLU A 146 -1.54 14.92 -24.23
N GLY A 147 -1.43 13.74 -24.85
CA GLY A 147 -1.38 13.71 -26.30
C GLY A 147 -2.63 14.39 -26.84
N PRO A 148 -2.59 14.93 -28.07
CA PRO A 148 -3.72 15.65 -28.63
C PRO A 148 -4.99 14.83 -28.44
N SER A 149 -6.06 15.48 -27.99
CA SER A 149 -7.32 14.79 -27.75
C SER A 149 -7.74 14.02 -29.01
N PRO A 150 -8.56 12.97 -28.91
CA PRO A 150 -9.08 12.28 -30.09
C PRO A 150 -9.68 13.26 -31.13
N GLU A 151 -10.30 14.35 -30.66
CA GLU A 151 -10.83 15.44 -31.49
C GLU A 151 -9.73 16.28 -32.15
N GLU A 152 -8.65 16.59 -31.43
CA GLU A 152 -7.49 17.31 -31.99
C GLU A 152 -6.74 16.46 -33.01
N GLN A 153 -6.59 15.16 -32.76
CA GLN A 153 -6.01 14.21 -33.72
C GLN A 153 -6.86 14.09 -34.98
N LEU A 154 -8.18 14.02 -34.82
CA LEU A 154 -9.12 13.99 -35.95
C LEU A 154 -9.08 15.29 -36.75
N SER A 155 -9.04 16.44 -36.07
CA SER A 155 -8.97 17.77 -36.69
C SER A 155 -7.65 17.98 -37.43
N ALA A 156 -6.53 17.58 -36.83
CA ALA A 156 -5.21 17.64 -37.46
C ALA A 156 -5.13 16.72 -38.68
N PHE A 157 -5.69 15.51 -38.60
CA PHE A 157 -5.76 14.61 -39.75
C PHE A 157 -6.66 15.18 -40.85
N PHE A 158 -7.81 15.76 -40.48
CA PHE A 158 -8.72 16.38 -41.45
C PHE A 158 -8.06 17.51 -42.23
N ALA A 159 -7.36 18.40 -41.52
CA ALA A 159 -6.65 19.54 -42.09
C ALA A 159 -5.37 19.17 -42.86
N SER A 160 -4.87 17.93 -42.71
CA SER A 160 -3.68 17.46 -43.43
C SER A 160 -3.94 17.04 -44.88
N ILE A 161 -5.21 16.99 -45.30
CA ILE A 161 -5.62 16.55 -46.63
C ILE A 161 -6.15 17.76 -47.41
N ASP A 162 -5.43 18.10 -48.48
CA ASP A 162 -5.72 19.30 -49.28
C ASP A 162 -6.97 19.15 -50.17
N ASP A 163 -7.26 17.93 -50.66
CA ASP A 163 -8.42 17.64 -51.50
C ASP A 163 -9.09 16.31 -51.12
N TRP A 164 -10.25 16.43 -50.47
CA TRP A 164 -11.07 15.30 -50.06
C TRP A 164 -11.85 14.65 -51.21
N HIS A 165 -12.05 15.34 -52.34
CA HIS A 165 -12.72 14.76 -53.50
C HIS A 165 -11.82 13.78 -54.26
N ALA A 166 -10.51 13.97 -54.18
CA ALA A 166 -9.49 13.08 -54.74
C ALA A 166 -8.94 12.07 -53.73
N ALA A 167 -9.37 12.12 -52.46
CA ALA A 167 -8.89 11.21 -51.42
C ALA A 167 -9.34 9.76 -51.69
N GLY A 168 -8.42 8.82 -51.53
CA GLY A 168 -8.69 7.39 -51.66
C GLY A 168 -9.55 6.83 -50.52
N ASP A 169 -10.21 5.71 -50.79
CA ASP A 169 -11.07 5.02 -49.81
C ASP A 169 -10.33 4.61 -48.52
N ASP A 170 -9.01 4.42 -48.60
CA ASP A 170 -8.13 4.12 -47.47
C ASP A 170 -8.00 5.31 -46.51
N ILE A 171 -7.88 6.52 -47.04
CA ILE A 171 -7.82 7.76 -46.28
C ILE A 171 -9.16 8.02 -45.59
N VAL A 172 -10.27 7.83 -46.31
CA VAL A 172 -11.63 7.97 -45.77
C VAL A 172 -11.91 6.94 -44.67
N SER A 173 -11.50 5.69 -44.89
CA SER A 173 -11.66 4.61 -43.90
C SER A 173 -10.85 4.87 -42.63
N LYS A 174 -9.63 5.39 -42.78
CA LYS A 174 -8.77 5.79 -41.65
C LYS A 174 -9.40 6.93 -40.85
N PHE A 175 -9.94 7.95 -41.52
CA PHE A 175 -10.65 9.05 -40.87
C PHE A 175 -11.87 8.58 -40.07
N LEU A 176 -12.72 7.74 -40.67
CA LEU A 176 -13.91 7.18 -40.00
C LEU A 176 -13.54 6.30 -38.80
N THR A 177 -12.42 5.58 -38.89
CA THR A 177 -11.92 4.78 -37.78
C THR A 177 -11.48 5.67 -36.61
N MET A 178 -10.74 6.75 -36.89
CA MET A 178 -10.34 7.72 -35.87
C MET A 178 -11.55 8.40 -35.22
N ALA A 179 -12.57 8.78 -35.99
CA ALA A 179 -13.79 9.40 -35.47
C ALA A 179 -14.60 8.47 -34.55
N ARG A 180 -14.57 7.15 -34.79
CA ARG A 180 -15.26 6.16 -33.96
C ARG A 180 -14.55 5.88 -32.63
N VAL A 181 -13.23 6.07 -32.57
CA VAL A 181 -12.45 5.86 -31.34
C VAL A 181 -12.69 6.99 -30.32
N GLY A 182 -13.07 8.20 -30.77
CA GLY A 182 -13.37 9.34 -29.88
C GLY A 182 -14.76 9.34 -29.21
N THR A 183 -15.63 8.35 -29.49
CA THR A 183 -17.02 8.30 -28.98
C THR A 183 -17.28 7.19 -27.95
N GLN A 184 -16.22 6.55 -27.43
CA GLN A 184 -16.27 5.58 -26.31
C GLN A 184 -15.58 6.15 -25.07
#